data_AF-V4HA16-F1
#
_entry.id   AF-V4HA16-F1
#
_cell.length_a   1.000
_cell.length_b   1.000
_cell.length_c   1.000
_cell.angle_alpha   90.00
_cell.angle_beta   90.00
_cell.angle_gamma   90.00
#
_symmetry.space_group_name_H-M   'P 1'
#
loop_
_entity.id
_entity.type
_entity.pdbx_description
1 polymer ?
#
loop_
_entity_poly.entity_id
_entity_poly.type
_entity_poly.pdbx_seq_one_letter_code
_entity_poly.pdbx_strand_id
1 'polypeptide(L)' 'MLERLFEGPATPSQLATDTGIAITHVSRSLSDLREQEMVELLVSEEQRKGRVYGITERGERVWRRLNAEGLV' A
#
# COMPACT_ATOMS: atom_id res chain seq x y z
N MET A 1 6.47 0.00 1.86
CA MET A 1 4.99 0.02 1.76
C MET A 1 4.48 -0.79 0.57
N LEU A 2 4.91 -0.49 -0.66
CA LEU A 2 4.55 -1.31 -1.83
C LEU A 2 4.99 -2.77 -1.67
N GLU A 3 6.20 -3.00 -1.16
CA GLU A 3 6.68 -4.32 -0.74
C GLU A 3 5.65 -5.10 0.08
N ARG A 4 5.21 -4.51 1.18
CA ARG A 4 4.28 -5.18 2.10
C ARG A 4 2.92 -5.46 1.46
N LEU A 5 2.44 -4.59 0.57
CA LEU A 5 1.20 -4.78 -0.17
C LEU A 5 1.34 -5.78 -1.33
N PHE A 6 2.55 -6.00 -1.82
CA PHE A 6 2.85 -7.06 -2.80
C PHE A 6 2.71 -8.45 -2.19
N GLU A 7 2.95 -8.60 -0.89
CA GLU A 7 2.69 -9.85 -0.15
C GLU A 7 1.19 -10.12 0.08
N GLY A 8 0.36 -9.06 0.02
CA GLY A 8 -1.09 -9.17 0.06
C GLY A 8 -1.79 -7.95 0.65
N PRO A 9 -3.14 -7.91 0.56
CA PRO A 9 -3.93 -6.79 1.06
C PRO A 9 -3.79 -6.57 2.56
N ALA A 10 -3.80 -5.32 2.99
CA ALA A 10 -3.63 -4.95 4.40
C ALA A 10 -4.41 -3.69 4.78
N THR A 11 -4.76 -3.61 6.06
CA THR A 11 -5.29 -2.38 6.67
C THR A 11 -4.17 -1.41 7.01
N PRO A 12 -4.43 -0.09 7.11
CA PRO A 12 -3.43 0.88 7.57
C PRO A 12 -2.82 0.52 8.94
N SER A 13 -3.60 -0.08 9.84
CA SER A 13 -3.12 -0.52 11.14
C SER A 13 -2.15 -1.70 11.04
N GLN A 14 -2.44 -2.70 10.18
CA GLN A 14 -1.51 -3.80 9.93
C GLN A 14 -0.22 -3.30 9.30
N LEU A 15 -0.31 -2.42 8.30
CA LEU A 15 0.88 -1.82 7.68
C LEU A 15 1.74 -1.05 8.69
N ALA A 16 1.12 -0.32 9.62
CA ALA A 16 1.84 0.38 10.68
C ALA A 16 2.57 -0.59 11.61
N THR A 17 1.93 -1.69 12.00
CA THR A 17 2.54 -2.75 12.81
C THR A 17 3.69 -3.42 12.08
N ASP A 18 3.47 -3.84 10.83
CA ASP A 18 4.44 -4.64 10.07
C ASP A 18 5.68 -3.84 9.68
N THR A 19 5.53 -2.53 9.44
CA THR A 19 6.65 -1.65 9.04
C THR A 19 7.26 -0.87 10.20
N GLY A 20 6.62 -0.86 11.38
CA GLY A 20 7.00 0.00 12.50
C GLY A 20 6.77 1.50 12.26
N ILE A 21 6.10 1.88 11.17
CA ILE A 21 5.82 3.27 10.79
C ILE A 21 4.55 3.75 11.48
N ALA A 22 4.55 4.98 12.00
CA ALA A 22 3.35 5.56 12.60
C ALA A 22 2.18 5.62 11.61
N ILE A 23 0.97 5.33 12.09
CA ILE A 23 -0.24 5.22 11.25
C ILE A 23 -0.56 6.49 10.43
N THR A 24 -0.14 7.67 10.91
CA THR A 24 -0.28 8.95 10.22
C THR A 24 0.58 9.01 8.96
N HIS A 25 1.82 8.52 9.03
CA HIS A 25 2.72 8.40 7.88
C HIS A 25 2.26 7.29 6.94
N VAL A 26 1.75 6.18 7.48
CA VAL A 26 1.17 5.12 6.65
C VAL A 26 0.00 5.65 5.82
N SER A 27 -0.92 6.37 6.45
CA SER A 27 -2.08 6.95 5.77
C SER A 27 -1.65 7.94 4.68
N ARG A 28 -0.64 8.77 4.94
CA ARG A 28 -0.10 9.70 3.95
C ARG A 28 0.48 8.97 2.75
N SER A 29 1.37 8.01 2.98
CA SER A 29 1.97 7.22 1.89
C SER A 29 0.94 6.44 1.09
N LEU A 30 -0.11 5.89 1.72
CA LEU A 30 -1.20 5.23 1.00
C LEU A 30 -1.97 6.20 0.10
N SER A 31 -2.21 7.44 0.55
CA SER A 31 -2.82 8.47 -0.28
C SER A 31 -1.94 8.80 -1.48
N ASP A 32 -0.65 9.06 -1.27
CA ASP A 32 0.30 9.39 -2.34
C ASP A 32 0.40 8.24 -3.36
N LEU A 33 0.48 6.99 -2.90
CA LEU A 33 0.51 5.81 -3.76
C LEU A 33 -0.80 5.62 -4.55
N ARG A 34 -1.95 5.95 -3.94
CA ARG A 34 -3.26 5.87 -4.58
C ARG A 34 -3.42 6.93 -5.67
N GLU A 35 -2.94 8.15 -5.42
CA GLU A 35 -2.90 9.22 -6.44
C GLU A 35 -2.07 8.83 -7.66
N GLN A 36 -1.06 7.98 -7.48
CA GLN A 36 -0.23 7.42 -8.56
C GLN A 36 -0.76 6.09 -9.13
N GLU A 37 -1.97 5.69 -8.74
CA GLU A 37 -2.65 4.45 -9.14
C GLU A 37 -1.84 3.17 -8.83
N MET A 38 -0.97 3.22 -7.81
CA MET A 38 -0.15 2.07 -7.41
C MET A 38 -0.84 1.17 -6.38
N VAL A 39 -1.81 1.72 -5.64
CA VAL A 39 -2.63 0.99 -4.66
C VAL A 39 -4.08 1.40 -4.79
N GLU A 40 -4.98 0.55 -4.34
CA GLU A 40 -6.42 0.80 -4.37
C GLU A 40 -7.10 0.36 -3.07
N LEU A 41 -8.30 0.88 -2.84
CA LEU A 41 -9.14 0.47 -1.72
C LEU A 41 -10.00 -0.71 -2.17
N LEU A 42 -9.91 -1.85 -1.48
CA LEU A 42 -10.65 -3.07 -1.80
C LEU A 42 -12.03 -3.15 -1.11
N VAL A 43 -12.39 -2.10 -0.37
CA VAL A 43 -13.67 -1.95 0.30
C VAL A 43 -14.35 -0.67 -0.18
N SER A 44 -15.63 -0.50 0.12
CA SER A 44 -16.36 0.73 -0.24
C SER A 44 -15.68 1.98 0.35
N GLU A 45 -15.65 3.07 -0.41
CA GLU A 45 -15.04 4.34 0.00
C GLU A 45 -15.71 4.96 1.23
N GLU A 46 -17.00 4.68 1.43
CA GLU A 46 -17.79 5.13 2.57
C GLU A 46 -17.32 4.48 3.89
N GLN A 47 -16.61 3.35 3.81
CA GLN A 47 -16.10 2.63 4.96
C GLN A 47 -14.88 3.35 5.55
N ARG A 48 -15.06 3.97 6.72
CA ARG A 48 -13.98 4.67 7.45
C ARG A 48 -13.16 3.75 8.36
N LYS A 49 -13.76 2.70 8.92
CA LYS A 49 -13.09 1.69 9.76
C LYS A 49 -12.95 0.38 9.01
N GLY A 50 -11.77 -0.23 9.08
CA GLY A 50 -11.48 -1.49 8.36
C GLY A 50 -11.21 -1.28 6.86
N ARG A 51 -10.65 -0.13 6.48
CA ARG A 51 -10.15 0.09 5.11
C ARG A 51 -9.06 -0.93 4.80
N VAL A 52 -9.23 -1.66 3.70
CA VAL A 52 -8.25 -2.63 3.20
C VAL A 52 -7.68 -2.09 1.89
N TYR A 53 -6.37 -2.01 1.82
CA TYR A 53 -5.65 -1.56 0.63
C TYR A 53 -5.01 -2.77 -0.06
N GLY A 54 -5.05 -2.76 -1.38
CA GLY A 54 -4.37 -3.73 -2.25
C GLY A 54 -3.40 -3.01 -3.19
N ILE A 55 -2.41 -3.75 -3.69
CA ILE A 55 -1.58 -3.28 -4.78
C ILE A 55 -2.34 -3.42 -6.11
N THR A 56 -2.23 -2.44 -7.01
CA THR A 56 -2.80 -2.54 -8.35
C THR A 56 -1.82 -3.26 -9.28
N GLU A 57 -2.27 -3.67 -10.47
CA GLU A 57 -1.36 -4.20 -11.50
C GLU A 57 -0.22 -3.24 -11.85
N ARG A 58 -0.49 -1.93 -11.86
CA ARG A 58 0.53 -0.90 -12.09
C ARG A 58 1.55 -0.88 -10.96
N GLY A 59 1.08 -0.89 -9.71
CA GLY A 59 1.93 -0.97 -8.53
C GLY A 59 2.82 -2.21 -8.55
N GLU A 60 2.26 -3.37 -8.92
CA GLU A 60 3.03 -4.61 -9.04
C GLU A 60 4.13 -4.52 -10.08
N ARG A 61 3.84 -3.98 -11.27
CA ARG A 61 4.86 -3.81 -12.33
C ARG A 61 6.00 -2.91 -11.87
N VAL A 62 5.69 -1.81 -11.20
CA VAL A 62 6.69 -0.88 -10.66
C VAL A 62 7.53 -1.58 -9.58
N TRP A 63 6.88 -2.25 -8.62
CA TRP A 63 7.57 -2.98 -7.56
C TRP A 63 8.53 -4.04 -8.11
N ARG A 64 8.06 -4.90 -9.02
CA ARG A 64 8.91 -5.93 -9.64
C ARG A 64 10.10 -5.34 -10.38
N ARG A 65 9.91 -4.20 -11.05
CA ARG A 65 11.00 -3.49 -11.73
C ARG A 65 12.03 -2.97 -10.73
N LEU A 66 11.59 -2.31 -9.66
CA LEU A 66 12.50 -1.78 -8.62
C LEU A 66 13.31 -2.90 -7.96
N ASN A 67 12.66 -4.02 -7.64
CA ASN A 67 13.30 -5.19 -7.05
C ASN A 67 14.31 -5.83 -8.03
N ALA A 68 13.95 -5.97 -9.31
CA ALA A 68 14.84 -6.51 -10.33
C ALA A 68 16.08 -5.62 -10.59
N GLU A 69 15.93 -4.30 -10.44
CA GLU A 69 17.02 -3.31 -10.60
C GLU A 69 17.84 -3.12 -9.30
N GLY A 70 17.47 -3.77 -8.19
CA GLY A 70 18.17 -3.65 -6.89
C GLY A 70 18.05 -2.26 -6.25
N LEU A 71 16.97 -1.54 -6.53
CA LEU A 71 16.71 -0.18 -6.05
C LEU A 71 15.99 -0.13 -4.70
N VAL A 72 15.68 -1.30 -4.12
CA VAL A 72 14.96 -1.51 -2.85
C VAL A 72 15.55 -2.69 -2.09
#